data_AF-A0A970N1S2-F1
#
_entry.id   AF-A0A970N1S2-F1
#
_cell.length_a   1.000
_cell.length_b   1.000
_cell.length_c   1.000
_cell.angle_alpha   90.00
_cell.angle_beta   90.00
_cell.angle_gamma   90.00
#
_symmetry.space_group_name_H-M   'P 1'
#
loop_
_entity.id
_entity.type
_entity.pdbx_description
1 polymer ?
#
loop_
_entity_poly.entity_id
_entity_poly.type
_entity_poly.pdbx_seq_one_letter_code
_entity_poly.pdbx_strand_id
1 'polypeptide(L)'
;MGFLRYALYGARKARELHLKEPRTKGFIGETLVRKALKNEKLVLNNIVLGDIKKTQIDHIVINDKGILVIETKNYSGLIKGSGNSRFWTQHINKKQFIFLNPLLQNEYHISFLSHLFPEFKPYFKSLVVFTESSTLNISKEENVIQLGQLSDHMSDLPKVEFSDERQNAFYDLLLKRKTNK
;
A
#
# COMPACT_ATOMS: atom_id res chain seq x y z
N MET A 1 -34.35 3.78 33.64
CA MET A 1 -32.97 3.29 33.39
C MET A 1 -32.81 2.45 32.09
N GLY A 2 -33.70 2.55 31.09
CA GLY A 2 -33.65 1.66 29.89
C GLY A 2 -33.28 2.33 28.57
N PHE A 3 -33.49 3.64 28.41
CA PHE A 3 -33.36 4.32 27.11
C PHE A 3 -31.91 4.69 26.73
N LEU A 4 -31.04 4.96 27.71
CA LEU A 4 -29.65 5.37 27.45
C LEU A 4 -28.75 4.21 26.96
N ARG A 5 -29.05 2.95 27.33
CA ARG A 5 -28.27 1.76 26.90
C ARG A 5 -28.54 1.37 25.43
N TYR A 6 -29.76 1.59 24.93
CA TYR A 6 -30.11 1.30 23.53
C TYR A 6 -29.48 2.29 22.54
N ALA A 7 -29.39 3.58 22.92
CA ALA A 7 -28.70 4.59 22.11
C ALA A 7 -27.19 4.32 21.99
N LEU A 8 -26.51 3.94 23.09
CA LEU A 8 -25.10 3.54 23.08
C LEU A 8 -24.85 2.22 22.32
N TYR A 9 -25.76 1.24 22.42
CA TYR A 9 -25.68 0.00 21.64
C TYR A 9 -25.87 0.25 20.14
N GLY A 10 -26.82 1.11 19.77
CA GLY A 10 -27.04 1.55 18.39
C GLY A 10 -25.85 2.31 17.82
N ALA A 11 -25.29 3.27 18.58
CA ALA A 11 -24.09 4.01 18.18
C ALA A 11 -22.85 3.11 18.03
N ARG A 12 -22.68 2.12 18.92
CA ARG A 12 -21.56 1.16 18.86
C ARG A 12 -21.69 0.19 17.69
N LYS A 13 -22.90 -0.32 17.42
CA LYS A 13 -23.18 -1.20 16.27
C LYS A 13 -23.09 -0.43 14.94
N ALA A 14 -23.52 0.82 14.91
CA ALA A 14 -23.32 1.74 13.79
C ALA A 14 -21.83 2.03 13.56
N ARG A 15 -21.02 2.25 14.62
CA ARG A 15 -19.56 2.41 14.52
C ARG A 15 -18.86 1.14 14.03
N GLU A 16 -19.29 -0.03 14.49
CA GLU A 16 -18.86 -1.35 13.97
C GLU A 16 -19.30 -1.60 12.53
N LEU A 17 -20.42 -1.03 12.07
CA LEU A 17 -20.91 -1.11 10.69
C LEU A 17 -20.26 -0.05 9.78
N HIS A 18 -19.88 1.11 10.29
CA HIS A 18 -19.22 2.18 9.53
C HIS A 18 -17.74 1.88 9.26
N LEU A 19 -17.10 1.05 10.11
CA LEU A 19 -15.80 0.43 9.88
C LEU A 19 -15.85 -0.76 8.89
N LYS A 20 -17.02 -1.10 8.31
CA LYS A 20 -17.20 -2.26 7.41
C LYS A 20 -17.21 -1.94 5.92
N GLU A 21 -17.05 -0.69 5.50
CA GLU A 21 -16.85 -0.43 4.06
C GLU A 21 -15.38 -0.68 3.67
N PRO A 22 -15.11 -1.46 2.59
CA PRO A 22 -13.76 -1.71 2.10
C PRO A 22 -12.94 -0.42 1.88
N ARG A 23 -13.62 0.67 1.50
CA ARG A 23 -13.00 1.99 1.31
C ARG A 23 -12.50 2.59 2.62
N THR A 24 -13.29 2.51 3.70
CA THR A 24 -12.89 3.02 5.02
C THR A 24 -11.70 2.24 5.58
N LYS A 25 -11.70 0.92 5.41
CA LYS A 25 -10.55 0.09 5.83
C LYS A 25 -9.30 0.39 5.02
N GLY A 26 -9.42 0.56 3.70
CA GLY A 26 -8.31 1.00 2.84
C GLY A 26 -7.73 2.33 3.31
N PHE A 27 -8.59 3.34 3.50
CA PHE A 27 -8.19 4.67 3.95
C PHE A 27 -7.45 4.67 5.30
N ILE A 28 -7.89 3.86 6.26
CA ILE A 28 -7.19 3.72 7.56
C ILE A 28 -5.78 3.15 7.35
N GLY A 29 -5.64 2.10 6.54
CA GLY A 29 -4.35 1.50 6.21
C GLY A 29 -3.41 2.49 5.55
N GLU A 30 -3.86 3.14 4.46
CA GLU A 30 -3.11 4.16 3.74
C GLU A 30 -2.67 5.30 4.68
N THR A 31 -3.54 5.72 5.60
CA THR A 31 -3.22 6.76 6.59
C THR A 31 -2.11 6.32 7.56
N LEU A 32 -2.09 5.04 7.97
CA LEU A 32 -1.05 4.51 8.85
C LEU A 32 0.31 4.46 8.15
N VAL A 33 0.36 3.96 6.91
CA VAL A 33 1.59 3.94 6.10
C VAL A 33 2.07 5.37 5.85
N ARG A 34 1.19 6.29 5.44
CA ARG A 34 1.52 7.71 5.26
C ARG A 34 2.17 8.33 6.50
N LYS A 35 1.68 8.00 7.71
CA LYS A 35 2.27 8.49 8.97
C LYS A 35 3.65 7.91 9.23
N ALA A 36 3.89 6.65 8.88
CA ALA A 36 5.21 6.03 8.98
C ALA A 36 6.22 6.66 8.01
N LEU A 37 5.76 7.06 6.82
CA LEU A 37 6.56 7.71 5.78
C LEU A 37 6.76 9.22 5.99
N LYS A 38 6.32 9.81 7.11
CA LYS A 38 6.30 11.28 7.31
C LYS A 38 7.68 11.96 7.23
N ASN A 39 8.76 11.19 7.46
CA ASN A 39 10.13 11.71 7.46
C ASN A 39 10.82 11.54 6.10
N GLU A 40 10.19 10.83 5.15
CA GLU A 40 10.71 10.71 3.79
C GLU A 40 10.58 12.05 3.06
N LYS A 41 11.66 12.48 2.41
CA LYS A 41 11.70 13.80 1.74
C LYS A 41 10.83 13.84 0.50
N LEU A 42 10.91 12.81 -0.33
CA LEU A 42 10.20 12.71 -1.60
C LEU A 42 9.19 11.57 -1.52
N VAL A 43 8.00 11.89 -1.03
CA VAL A 43 6.89 10.96 -0.90
C VAL A 43 5.62 11.53 -1.52
N LEU A 44 4.93 10.71 -2.30
CA LEU A 44 3.61 11.00 -2.83
C LEU A 44 2.63 9.93 -2.36
N ASN A 45 1.44 10.36 -1.94
CA ASN A 45 0.42 9.47 -1.38
C ASN A 45 -0.87 9.61 -2.22
N ASN A 46 -1.57 8.50 -2.43
CA ASN A 46 -2.86 8.41 -3.11
C ASN A 46 -2.84 9.07 -4.50
N ILE A 47 -1.86 8.67 -5.31
CA ILE A 47 -1.65 9.21 -6.65
C ILE A 47 -2.57 8.50 -7.62
N VAL A 48 -3.30 9.25 -8.43
CA VAL A 48 -4.06 8.71 -9.56
C VAL A 48 -3.42 9.15 -10.87
N LEU A 49 -3.01 8.19 -11.69
CA LEU A 49 -2.35 8.41 -12.97
C LEU A 49 -3.16 7.81 -14.13
N GLY A 50 -3.04 8.42 -15.31
CA GLY A 50 -3.71 8.02 -16.55
C GLY A 50 -4.96 8.84 -16.86
N ASP A 51 -5.25 8.98 -18.16
CA ASP A 51 -6.38 9.77 -18.63
C ASP A 51 -7.64 8.90 -18.74
N ILE A 52 -7.59 7.88 -19.62
CA ILE A 52 -8.69 6.94 -19.88
C ILE A 52 -8.61 5.74 -18.94
N LYS A 53 -7.45 5.07 -18.89
CA LYS A 53 -7.21 3.93 -18.00
C LYS A 53 -6.45 4.42 -16.76
N LYS A 54 -7.20 4.68 -15.69
CA LYS A 54 -6.65 5.18 -14.43
C LYS A 54 -6.10 4.07 -13.56
N THR A 55 -5.02 4.35 -12.85
CA THR A 55 -4.52 3.52 -11.76
C THR A 55 -4.29 4.39 -10.53
N GLN A 56 -4.74 3.90 -9.37
CA GLN A 56 -4.42 4.50 -8.08
C GLN A 56 -3.20 3.77 -7.52
N ILE A 57 -2.22 4.53 -7.02
CA ILE A 57 -1.05 4.03 -6.31
C ILE A 57 -1.09 4.62 -4.91
N ASP A 58 -1.04 3.77 -3.88
CA ASP A 58 -1.21 4.21 -2.49
C ASP A 58 -0.04 5.10 -2.04
N HIS A 59 1.21 4.65 -2.23
CA HIS A 59 2.38 5.47 -1.93
C HIS A 59 3.51 5.27 -2.94
N ILE A 60 4.24 6.35 -3.22
CA ILE A 60 5.53 6.32 -3.90
C ILE A 60 6.56 7.04 -3.03
N VAL A 61 7.65 6.36 -2.69
CA VAL A 61 8.83 6.94 -2.03
C VAL A 61 9.99 6.96 -3.02
N ILE A 62 10.70 8.08 -3.08
CA ILE A 62 11.85 8.28 -3.97
C ILE A 62 13.05 8.63 -3.11
N ASN A 63 14.11 7.82 -3.18
CA ASN A 63 15.33 8.04 -2.43
C ASN A 63 16.54 7.36 -3.10
N ASP A 64 17.69 7.34 -2.42
CA ASP A 64 18.92 6.70 -2.90
C ASP A 64 18.83 5.16 -3.00
N LYS A 65 17.72 4.56 -2.56
CA LYS A 65 17.39 3.14 -2.75
C LYS A 65 16.55 2.90 -4.00
N GLY A 66 16.02 3.93 -4.66
CA GLY A 66 15.20 3.82 -5.86
C GLY A 66 13.82 4.47 -5.71
N ILE A 67 12.86 3.95 -6.47
CA ILE A 67 11.45 4.36 -6.48
C ILE A 67 10.63 3.21 -5.90
N LEU A 68 10.30 3.31 -4.61
CA LEU A 68 9.47 2.33 -3.92
C LEU A 68 8.00 2.60 -4.25
N VAL A 69 7.37 1.67 -4.96
CA VAL A 69 5.93 1.68 -5.21
C VAL A 69 5.30 0.79 -4.15
N ILE A 70 4.46 1.39 -3.30
CA ILE A 70 3.95 0.75 -2.10
C ILE A 70 2.44 0.50 -2.25
N GLU A 71 2.05 -0.76 -2.10
CA GLU A 71 0.65 -1.20 -2.01
C GLU A 71 0.29 -1.49 -0.55
N THR A 72 -0.81 -0.92 -0.07
CA THR A 72 -1.22 -1.07 1.34
C THR A 72 -2.36 -2.06 1.51
N LYS A 73 -2.22 -3.00 2.44
CA LYS A 73 -3.31 -3.90 2.85
C LYS A 73 -3.59 -3.78 4.35
N ASN A 74 -4.85 -3.46 4.68
CA ASN A 74 -5.31 -3.32 6.07
C ASN A 74 -6.14 -4.54 6.48
N TYR A 75 -5.48 -5.70 6.54
CA TYR A 75 -6.09 -7.00 6.80
C TYR A 75 -5.49 -7.65 8.05
N SER A 76 -6.35 -8.10 8.97
CA SER A 76 -6.02 -8.92 10.14
C SER A 76 -6.19 -10.42 9.88
N GLY A 77 -5.82 -11.23 10.88
CA GLY A 77 -5.95 -12.68 10.84
C GLY A 77 -4.77 -13.33 10.11
N LEU A 78 -4.98 -14.56 9.63
CA LEU A 78 -3.95 -15.30 8.90
C LEU A 78 -4.09 -15.05 7.40
N ILE A 79 -3.03 -14.53 6.79
CA ILE A 79 -2.94 -14.34 5.35
C ILE A 79 -2.12 -15.49 4.77
N LYS A 80 -2.67 -16.21 3.80
CA LYS A 80 -1.98 -17.26 3.05
C LYS A 80 -1.89 -16.89 1.59
N GLY A 81 -0.71 -17.09 1.01
CA GLY A 81 -0.45 -16.74 -0.37
C GLY A 81 0.93 -17.18 -0.86
N SER A 82 1.17 -16.92 -2.13
CA SER A 82 2.49 -17.02 -2.76
C SER A 82 2.56 -16.00 -3.90
N GLY A 83 3.75 -15.51 -4.27
CA GLY A 83 3.87 -14.56 -5.39
C GLY A 83 3.34 -15.13 -6.71
N ASN A 84 3.49 -16.43 -6.93
CA ASN A 84 3.02 -17.12 -8.14
C ASN A 84 1.49 -17.29 -8.22
N SER A 85 0.77 -17.05 -7.13
CA SER A 85 -0.69 -17.23 -7.09
C SER A 85 -1.42 -15.95 -7.49
N ARG A 86 -2.46 -16.08 -8.32
CA ARG A 86 -3.32 -14.94 -8.68
C ARG A 86 -4.09 -14.37 -7.49
N PHE A 87 -4.52 -15.24 -6.59
CA PHE A 87 -5.32 -14.87 -5.43
C PHE A 87 -4.69 -15.38 -4.14
N TRP A 88 -4.87 -14.60 -3.07
CA TRP A 88 -4.50 -14.96 -1.71
C TRP A 88 -5.75 -15.14 -0.86
N THR A 89 -5.58 -15.77 0.30
CA THR A 89 -6.67 -15.99 1.25
C THR A 89 -6.41 -15.32 2.58
N GLN A 90 -7.45 -14.71 3.14
CA GLN A 90 -7.49 -14.21 4.51
C GLN A 90 -8.39 -15.13 5.33
N HIS A 91 -7.87 -15.64 6.45
CA HIS A 91 -8.61 -16.41 7.43
C HIS A 91 -8.83 -15.57 8.70
N ILE A 92 -10.09 -15.29 9.02
CA ILE A 92 -10.48 -14.62 10.28
C ILE A 92 -11.53 -15.50 10.95
N ASN A 93 -11.20 -16.00 12.15
CA ASN A 93 -12.03 -16.96 12.88
C ASN A 93 -12.36 -18.18 11.98
N LYS A 94 -13.64 -18.48 11.77
CA LYS A 94 -14.11 -19.59 10.90
C LYS A 94 -14.39 -19.15 9.46
N LYS A 95 -14.06 -17.92 9.08
CA LYS A 95 -14.35 -17.35 7.76
C LYS A 95 -13.09 -17.24 6.93
N GLN A 96 -13.24 -17.48 5.63
CA GLN A 96 -12.20 -17.33 4.63
C GLN A 96 -12.66 -16.33 3.57
N PHE A 97 -11.77 -15.42 3.19
CA PHE A 97 -11.99 -14.43 2.14
C PHE A 97 -10.88 -14.54 1.11
N ILE A 98 -11.23 -14.51 -0.17
CA ILE A 98 -10.27 -14.54 -1.28
C ILE A 98 -10.11 -13.11 -1.80
N PHE A 99 -8.87 -12.69 -2.06
CA PHE A 99 -8.58 -11.38 -2.64
C PHE A 99 -7.44 -11.50 -3.66
N LEU A 100 -7.36 -10.52 -4.57
CA LEU A 100 -6.28 -10.46 -5.56
C LEU A 100 -4.93 -10.32 -4.86
N ASN A 101 -3.93 -11.07 -5.31
CA ASN A 101 -2.57 -10.96 -4.80
C ASN A 101 -2.09 -9.49 -4.88
N PRO A 102 -1.69 -8.86 -3.76
CA PRO A 102 -1.23 -7.48 -3.73
C PRO A 102 0.07 -7.28 -4.53
N LEU A 103 0.90 -8.30 -4.67
CA LEU A 103 2.10 -8.24 -5.50
C LEU A 103 1.73 -8.03 -6.98
N LEU A 104 0.73 -8.74 -7.48
CA LEU A 104 0.27 -8.56 -8.87
C LEU A 104 -0.37 -7.19 -9.10
N GLN A 105 -1.04 -6.62 -8.07
CA GLN A 105 -1.53 -5.24 -8.12
C GLN A 105 -0.35 -4.27 -8.24
N ASN A 106 0.68 -4.46 -7.43
CA ASN A 106 1.84 -3.59 -7.43
C ASN A 106 2.73 -3.73 -8.67
N GLU A 107 2.86 -4.94 -9.21
CA GLU A 107 3.50 -5.19 -10.51
C GLU A 107 2.76 -4.48 -11.64
N TYR A 108 1.42 -4.44 -11.60
CA TYR A 108 0.65 -3.65 -12.55
C TYR A 108 0.95 -2.14 -12.42
N HIS A 109 1.05 -1.61 -11.20
CA HIS A 109 1.45 -0.21 -10.98
C HIS A 109 2.85 0.09 -11.52
N ILE A 110 3.83 -0.75 -11.23
CA ILE A 110 5.20 -0.61 -11.74
C ILE A 110 5.23 -0.73 -13.26
N SER A 111 4.48 -1.67 -13.83
CA SER A 111 4.36 -1.81 -15.29
C SER A 111 3.80 -0.53 -15.88
N PHE A 112 2.71 0.01 -15.32
CA PHE A 112 2.12 1.26 -15.77
C PHE A 112 3.10 2.45 -15.69
N LEU A 113 3.79 2.60 -14.55
CA LEU A 113 4.83 3.63 -14.39
C LEU A 113 5.99 3.44 -15.36
N SER A 114 6.41 2.21 -15.62
CA SER A 114 7.49 1.89 -16.57
C SER A 114 7.11 2.23 -18.00
N HIS A 115 5.83 2.15 -18.38
CA HIS A 115 5.37 2.62 -19.69
C HIS A 115 5.33 4.14 -19.77
N LEU A 116 4.96 4.83 -18.68
CA LEU A 116 4.94 6.29 -18.63
C LEU A 116 6.34 6.93 -18.55
N PHE A 117 7.28 6.22 -17.90
CA PHE A 117 8.59 6.72 -17.49
C PHE A 117 9.67 5.65 -17.75
N PRO A 118 9.88 5.24 -19.02
CA PRO A 118 10.75 4.12 -19.36
C PRO A 118 12.20 4.30 -18.89
N GLU A 119 12.71 5.53 -18.82
CA GLU A 119 14.05 5.86 -18.35
C GLU A 119 14.25 5.64 -16.84
N PHE A 120 13.16 5.49 -16.08
CA PHE A 120 13.19 5.20 -14.65
C PHE A 120 12.94 3.73 -14.31
N LYS A 121 12.70 2.87 -15.32
CA LYS A 121 12.41 1.44 -15.16
C LYS A 121 13.38 0.69 -14.23
N PRO A 122 14.71 0.91 -14.29
CA PRO A 122 15.65 0.21 -13.41
C PRO A 122 15.53 0.56 -11.92
N TYR A 123 14.85 1.67 -11.58
CA TYR A 123 14.76 2.15 -10.21
C TYR A 123 13.48 1.72 -9.49
N PHE A 124 12.47 1.21 -10.20
CA PHE A 124 11.22 0.79 -9.56
C PHE A 124 11.41 -0.46 -8.72
N LYS A 125 10.93 -0.41 -7.47
CA LYS A 125 10.91 -1.54 -6.55
C LYS A 125 9.48 -1.71 -6.00
N SER A 126 9.02 -2.95 -5.99
CA SER A 126 7.71 -3.32 -5.42
C SER A 126 7.84 -3.51 -3.92
N LEU A 127 6.90 -2.95 -3.16
CA LEU A 127 6.74 -3.20 -1.73
C LEU A 127 5.25 -3.33 -1.37
N VAL A 128 4.90 -4.37 -0.61
CA VAL A 128 3.54 -4.55 -0.07
C VAL A 128 3.60 -4.42 1.45
N VAL A 129 2.78 -3.56 2.02
CA VAL A 129 2.74 -3.31 3.47
C VAL A 129 1.40 -3.72 4.06
N PHE A 130 1.44 -4.65 5.01
CA PHE A 130 0.29 -5.00 5.85
C PHE A 130 0.25 -4.14 7.12
N THR A 131 -0.90 -3.53 7.42
CA THR A 131 -1.02 -2.50 8.48
C THR A 131 -1.72 -2.96 9.75
N GLU A 132 -2.60 -3.96 9.69
CA GLU A 132 -3.07 -4.66 10.90
C GLU A 132 -2.11 -5.79 11.23
N SER A 133 -2.05 -6.19 12.51
CA SER A 133 -1.31 -7.38 12.94
C SER A 133 -1.93 -8.65 12.35
N SER A 134 -1.52 -8.99 11.14
CA SER A 134 -1.77 -10.28 10.52
C SER A 134 -0.63 -11.25 10.79
N THR A 135 -0.93 -12.54 10.77
CA THR A 135 0.10 -13.55 10.59
C THR A 135 0.26 -13.77 9.09
N LEU A 136 1.46 -13.51 8.56
CA LEU A 136 1.77 -13.71 7.16
C LEU A 136 2.36 -15.11 6.97
N ASN A 137 1.68 -15.94 6.20
CA ASN A 137 2.18 -17.21 5.70
C ASN A 137 2.26 -17.13 4.18
N ILE A 138 3.25 -16.37 3.72
CA ILE A 138 3.52 -16.10 2.31
C ILE A 138 4.80 -16.82 1.94
N SER A 139 4.76 -17.69 0.93
CA SER A 139 5.96 -18.36 0.47
C SER A 139 6.77 -17.45 -0.47
N LYS A 140 8.06 -17.29 -0.14
CA LYS A 140 9.12 -16.73 -1.01
C LYS A 140 9.00 -15.26 -1.44
N GLU A 141 8.56 -14.34 -0.59
CA GLU A 141 8.43 -12.92 -0.98
C GLU A 141 9.01 -11.97 0.07
N GLU A 142 10.23 -11.48 -0.16
CA GLU A 142 10.94 -10.56 0.75
C GLU A 142 10.36 -9.14 0.76
N ASN A 143 9.57 -8.79 -0.25
CA ASN A 143 8.95 -7.48 -0.42
C ASN A 143 7.52 -7.39 0.14
N VAL A 144 7.13 -8.33 1.00
CA VAL A 144 5.86 -8.32 1.72
C VAL A 144 6.15 -8.21 3.21
N ILE A 145 5.83 -7.06 3.80
CA ILE A 145 6.21 -6.75 5.16
C ILE A 145 5.03 -6.28 6.00
N GLN A 146 5.21 -6.31 7.32
CA GLN A 146 4.33 -5.61 8.25
C GLN A 146 4.76 -4.15 8.39
N LEU A 147 3.80 -3.27 8.70
CA LEU A 147 4.04 -1.83 8.90
C LEU A 147 5.17 -1.55 9.90
N GLY A 148 5.27 -2.35 10.97
CA GLY A 148 6.33 -2.21 11.97
C GLY A 148 7.75 -2.43 11.43
N GLN A 149 7.89 -3.08 10.27
CA GLN A 149 9.18 -3.35 9.61
C GLN A 149 9.52 -2.32 8.54
N LEU A 150 8.61 -1.39 8.21
CA LEU A 150 8.74 -0.50 7.06
C LEU A 150 10.00 0.36 7.10
N SER A 151 10.29 0.99 8.24
CA SER A 151 11.46 1.86 8.39
C SER A 151 12.77 1.09 8.21
N ASP A 152 12.89 -0.04 8.88
CA ASP A 152 14.11 -0.86 8.85
C ASP A 152 14.31 -1.47 7.46
N HIS A 153 13.25 -2.03 6.87
CA HIS A 153 13.29 -2.58 5.52
C HIS A 153 13.74 -1.56 4.48
N MET A 154 13.20 -0.33 4.50
CA MET A 154 13.63 0.73 3.57
C MET A 154 15.10 1.12 3.77
N SER A 155 15.56 1.13 5.03
CA SER A 155 16.94 1.49 5.38
C SER A 155 17.93 0.43 4.87
N ASP A 156 17.56 -0.84 4.99
CA ASP A 156 18.37 -2.01 4.63
C ASP A 156 18.46 -2.28 3.13
N LEU A 157 17.59 -1.68 2.31
CA LEU A 157 17.65 -1.83 0.86
C LEU A 157 19.03 -1.38 0.32
N PRO A 158 19.56 -2.02 -0.74
CA PRO A 158 20.79 -1.58 -1.35
C PRO A 158 20.59 -0.22 -2.03
N LYS A 159 21.59 0.66 -1.87
CA LYS A 159 21.66 1.92 -2.63
C LYS A 159 21.81 1.63 -4.12
N VAL A 160 21.30 2.53 -4.94
CA VAL A 160 21.40 2.48 -6.40
C VAL A 160 21.97 3.79 -6.93
N GLU A 161 22.51 3.78 -8.14
CA GLU A 161 22.96 5.00 -8.82
C GLU A 161 21.76 5.85 -9.29
N PHE A 162 21.14 6.56 -8.35
CA PHE A 162 19.98 7.41 -8.58
C PHE A 162 20.19 8.76 -7.90
N SER A 163 20.78 9.71 -8.63
CA SER A 163 21.18 11.02 -8.08
C SER A 163 19.98 11.86 -7.63
N ASP A 164 20.22 12.80 -6.72
CA ASP A 164 19.19 13.71 -6.20
C ASP A 164 18.52 14.50 -7.34
N GLU A 165 19.26 14.89 -8.38
CA GLU A 165 18.67 15.56 -9.56
C GLU A 165 17.66 14.67 -10.28
N ARG A 166 18.00 13.38 -10.48
CA ARG A 166 17.11 12.42 -11.13
C ARG A 166 15.90 12.09 -10.24
N GLN A 167 16.10 12.00 -8.93
CA GLN A 167 15.02 11.79 -7.95
C GLN A 167 14.01 12.94 -8.00
N ASN A 168 14.49 14.19 -7.95
CA ASN A 168 13.65 15.38 -8.03
C ASN A 168 12.95 15.50 -9.40
N ALA A 169 13.66 15.21 -10.50
CA ALA A 169 13.07 15.20 -11.83
C ALA A 169 11.90 14.21 -11.94
N PHE A 170 12.04 13.00 -11.38
CA PHE A 170 10.95 12.03 -11.35
C PHE A 170 9.77 12.49 -10.50
N TYR A 171 10.05 13.06 -9.32
CA TYR A 171 9.02 13.61 -8.44
C TYR A 171 8.20 14.70 -9.15
N ASP A 172 8.86 15.63 -9.84
CA ASP A 172 8.20 16.70 -10.60
C ASP A 172 7.37 16.17 -11.77
N LEU A 173 7.86 15.13 -12.46
CA LEU A 173 7.11 14.46 -13.52
C LEU A 173 5.81 13.82 -13.01
N LEU A 174 5.85 13.21 -11.81
CA LEU A 174 4.66 12.69 -11.16
C LEU A 174 3.70 13.81 -10.74
N LEU A 175 4.20 14.92 -10.18
CA LEU A 175 3.37 16.07 -9.81
C LEU A 175 2.60 16.65 -11.00
N LYS A 176 3.24 16.72 -12.19
CA LYS A 176 2.62 17.23 -13.42
C LYS A 176 1.51 16.33 -13.97
N ARG A 177 1.60 15.01 -13.74
CA ARG A 177 0.69 14.01 -14.29
C ARG A 177 -0.38 13.53 -13.31
N LYS A 178 -0.18 13.68 -12.01
CA LYS A 178 -1.14 13.21 -11.02
C LYS A 178 -2.44 14.00 -11.09
N THR A 179 -3.55 13.28 -11.00
CA THR A 179 -4.84 13.90 -10.69
C THR A 179 -5.03 13.88 -9.17
N ASN A 180 -5.43 15.00 -8.59
CA ASN A 180 -5.80 15.04 -7.19
C ASN A 180 -7.17 14.37 -7.03
N LYS A 181 -7.30 13.54 -5.99
CA LYS A 181 -8.59 13.04 -5.52
C LYS A 181 -9.28 14.11 -4.67
#